data_AF-A0A9W8N9M1-F1
#
_entry.id   AF-A0A9W8N9M1-F1
#
_cell.length_a   1.000
_cell.length_b   1.000
_cell.length_c   1.000
_cell.angle_alpha   90.00
_cell.angle_beta   90.00
_cell.angle_gamma   90.00
#
_symmetry.space_group_name_H-M   'P 1'
#
loop_
_entity.id
_entity.type
_entity.pdbx_description
1 polymer ?
#
loop_
_entity_poly.entity_id
_entity_poly.type
_entity_poly.pdbx_seq_one_letter_code
_entity_poly.pdbx_strand_id
1 'polypeptide(L)'
;MASIVHFGCVAGEYAKGWMHWLEMMLGAETDTSEIVNEMIEGVRNFGRCGITGVYVGYTNHFNIGSLMERGIRLIGNGQAPVHKYWEELLQQIQKGDLDPLQMLSHRVRVEDLDKVYYKFEKKEDAMQKVFVETKFSLPACPGSPALTTY
;
A
#
# COMPACT_ATOMS: atom_id res chain seq x y z
N MET A 1 -9.17 -4.45 -24.27
CA MET A 1 -8.41 -3.18 -24.38
C MET A 1 -7.92 -2.79 -23.00
N ALA A 2 -6.71 -3.23 -22.62
CA ALA A 2 -6.17 -3.01 -21.28
C ALA A 2 -6.06 -1.50 -21.02
N SER A 3 -6.86 -1.00 -20.08
CA SER A 3 -6.66 0.34 -19.55
C SER A 3 -5.44 0.23 -18.66
N ILE A 4 -4.30 0.78 -19.06
CA ILE A 4 -3.14 0.87 -18.16
C ILE A 4 -3.59 1.77 -17.00
N VAL A 5 -3.72 1.16 -15.82
CA VAL A 5 -4.05 1.82 -14.56
C VAL A 5 -2.78 1.84 -13.74
N HIS A 6 -2.31 3.02 -13.36
CA HIS A 6 -1.28 3.12 -12.33
C HIS A 6 -1.98 3.25 -10.97
N PHE A 7 -1.60 2.42 -10.00
CA PHE A 7 -2.13 2.47 -8.63
C PHE A 7 -1.08 3.00 -7.66
N GLY A 8 -1.41 4.09 -6.97
CA GLY A 8 -0.59 4.63 -5.89
C GLY A 8 -0.95 3.95 -4.58
N CYS A 9 -0.12 3.03 -4.11
CA CYS A 9 -0.27 2.31 -2.84
C CYS A 9 0.62 2.87 -1.72
N VAL A 10 1.27 4.02 -1.96
CA VAL A 10 2.11 4.72 -0.99
C VAL A 10 1.34 5.93 -0.46
N ALA A 11 1.40 6.13 0.86
CA ALA A 11 0.79 7.28 1.52
C ALA A 11 1.57 8.57 1.23
N GLY A 12 0.90 9.72 1.35
CA GLY A 12 1.48 11.05 1.14
C GLY A 12 2.56 11.44 2.16
N GLU A 13 2.76 10.65 3.20
CA GLU A 13 3.76 10.88 4.26
C GLU A 13 5.22 10.59 3.83
N TYR A 14 5.44 10.03 2.64
CA TYR A 14 6.77 9.64 2.16
C TYR A 14 7.34 10.61 1.11
N ALA A 15 8.06 11.64 1.56
CA ALA A 15 8.87 12.48 0.68
C ALA A 15 10.11 11.72 0.16
N LYS A 16 10.28 11.66 -1.16
CA LYS A 16 11.50 11.17 -1.84
C LYS A 16 12.51 12.30 -2.02
N GLY A 17 12.05 13.51 -2.35
CA GLY A 17 12.89 14.67 -2.62
C GLY A 17 13.20 15.49 -1.37
N TRP A 18 14.40 16.08 -1.37
CA TRP A 18 14.88 16.91 -0.26
C TRP A 18 14.04 18.19 -0.04
N MET A 19 13.40 18.71 -1.09
CA MET A 19 12.55 19.89 -1.03
C MET A 19 11.23 19.60 -0.30
N HIS A 20 10.51 18.55 -0.71
CA HIS A 20 9.28 18.11 -0.04
C HIS A 20 9.54 17.66 1.40
N TRP A 21 10.68 17.02 1.66
CA TRP A 21 11.10 16.71 3.04
C TRP A 21 11.25 17.97 3.91
N LEU A 22 11.85 19.04 3.38
CA LEU A 22 11.96 20.31 4.09
C LEU A 22 10.59 20.98 4.30
N GLU A 23 9.72 21.00 3.28
CA GLU A 23 8.37 21.56 3.39
C GLU A 23 7.53 20.82 4.44
N MET A 24 7.61 19.49 4.47
CA MET A 24 6.96 18.67 5.48
C MET A 24 7.52 18.93 6.89
N MET A 25 8.85 19.03 7.03
CA MET A 25 9.48 19.36 8.32
C MET A 25 9.06 20.73 8.86
N LEU A 26 8.88 21.71 7.97
CA LEU A 26 8.46 23.06 8.33
C LEU A 26 6.94 23.18 8.52
N GLY A 27 6.18 22.11 8.29
CA GLY A 27 4.71 22.10 8.35
C GLY A 27 4.03 22.87 7.21
N ALA A 28 4.78 23.20 6.14
CA ALA A 28 4.28 23.88 4.95
C ALA A 28 3.62 22.92 3.94
N GLU A 29 3.84 21.62 4.10
CA GLU A 29 3.21 20.54 3.34
C GLU A 29 2.79 19.41 4.29
N THR A 30 1.60 18.86 4.10
CA THR A 30 1.10 17.73 4.93
C THR A 30 1.27 16.39 4.20
N ASP A 31 1.07 16.37 2.89
CA ASP A 31 1.27 15.21 2.02
C ASP A 31 2.06 15.60 0.78
N THR A 32 3.04 14.79 0.35
CA THR A 32 3.83 15.04 -0.86
C THR A 32 3.08 14.62 -2.15
N SER A 33 3.23 15.41 -3.23
CA SER A 33 2.64 15.10 -4.55
C SER A 33 3.56 14.25 -5.42
N GLU A 34 4.79 13.96 -4.98
CA GLU A 34 5.84 13.35 -5.81
C GLU A 34 5.39 12.04 -6.45
N ILE A 35 4.82 11.13 -5.67
CA ILE A 35 4.33 9.85 -6.18
C ILE A 35 3.19 10.08 -7.18
N VAL A 36 2.24 10.95 -6.87
CA VAL A 36 1.09 11.22 -7.75
C VAL A 36 1.56 11.85 -9.07
N ASN A 37 2.55 12.74 -9.02
CA ASN A 37 3.18 13.33 -10.20
C ASN A 37 3.91 12.27 -11.04
N GLU A 38 4.71 11.40 -10.42
CA GLU A 38 5.33 10.26 -11.10
C GLU A 38 4.29 9.34 -11.76
N MET A 39 3.15 9.09 -11.09
CA MET A 39 2.06 8.28 -11.63
C MET A 39 1.44 8.93 -12.88
N ILE A 40 1.17 10.23 -12.83
CA ILE A 40 0.63 11.01 -13.95
C ILE A 40 1.63 11.02 -15.10
N GLU A 41 2.92 11.13 -14.80
CA GLU A 41 3.96 11.17 -15.81
C GLU A 41 4.22 9.80 -16.46
N GLY A 42 4.12 8.72 -15.69
CA GLY A 42 4.38 7.35 -16.13
C GLY A 42 3.23 6.69 -16.89
N VAL A 43 1.98 7.16 -16.76
CA VAL A 43 0.83 6.55 -17.45
C VAL A 43 0.71 7.04 -18.89
N ARG A 44 0.34 6.19 -19.86
CA ARG A 44 0.10 6.65 -21.24
C ARG A 44 -0.97 7.76 -21.33
N ASN A 45 -0.94 8.56 -22.41
CA ASN A 45 -1.98 9.55 -22.68
C ASN A 45 -3.37 8.89 -22.72
N PHE A 46 -4.37 9.63 -22.20
CA PHE A 46 -5.73 9.17 -21.96
C PHE A 46 -5.82 7.94 -21.03
N GLY A 47 -4.81 7.75 -20.19
CA GLY A 47 -4.73 6.68 -19.19
C GLY A 47 -5.50 6.99 -17.90
N ARG A 48 -5.35 6.10 -16.92
CA ARG A 48 -6.00 6.22 -15.60
C ARG A 48 -5.00 6.08 -14.47
N CYS A 49 -5.12 6.93 -13.46
CA CYS A 49 -4.35 6.88 -12.22
C CYS A 49 -5.34 6.72 -11.05
N GLY A 50 -5.13 5.71 -10.21
CA GLY A 50 -5.95 5.45 -9.02
C GLY A 50 -5.13 5.65 -7.75
N ILE A 51 -5.58 6.52 -6.86
CA ILE A 51 -4.96 6.74 -5.55
C ILE A 51 -5.67 5.86 -4.52
N THR A 52 -4.93 4.91 -3.92
CA THR A 52 -5.42 4.09 -2.79
C THR A 52 -4.61 4.29 -1.51
N GLY A 53 -3.42 4.90 -1.62
CA GLY A 53 -2.63 5.35 -0.47
C GLY A 53 -3.39 6.40 0.33
N VAL A 54 -3.02 6.53 1.61
CA VAL A 54 -3.62 7.51 2.52
C VAL A 54 -3.04 8.89 2.23
N TYR A 55 -3.92 9.84 1.92
CA TYR A 55 -3.64 11.28 1.84
C TYR A 55 -4.71 11.96 2.69
N VAL A 56 -4.29 12.77 3.66
CA VAL A 56 -5.17 13.35 4.71
C VAL A 56 -5.22 14.88 4.65
N GLY A 57 -4.27 15.51 3.98
CA GLY A 57 -4.10 16.95 3.92
C GLY A 57 -3.91 17.48 2.50
N TYR A 58 -3.35 18.68 2.43
CA TYR A 58 -3.02 19.34 1.18
C TYR A 58 -1.62 18.95 0.72
N THR A 59 -1.45 18.95 -0.59
CA THR A 59 -0.17 18.71 -1.25
C THR A 59 0.23 19.88 -2.12
N ASN A 60 1.52 20.21 -2.15
CA ASN A 60 2.06 21.28 -2.98
C ASN A 60 2.55 20.71 -4.32
N HIS A 61 2.71 21.58 -5.32
CA HIS A 61 3.33 21.23 -6.61
C HIS A 61 2.66 20.08 -7.40
N PHE A 62 1.35 19.89 -7.21
CA PHE A 62 0.60 18.91 -8.00
C PHE A 62 0.60 19.27 -9.49
N ASN A 63 1.05 18.34 -10.35
CA ASN A 63 1.24 18.57 -11.79
C ASN A 63 -0.10 18.50 -12.56
N ILE A 64 -0.95 19.50 -12.34
CA ILE A 64 -2.25 19.64 -13.01
C ILE A 64 -2.12 19.85 -14.52
N GLY A 65 -1.00 20.43 -14.98
CA GLY A 65 -0.74 20.67 -16.40
C GLY A 65 -0.60 19.35 -17.18
N SER A 66 0.26 18.45 -16.71
CA SER A 66 0.44 17.12 -17.33
C SER A 66 -0.85 16.31 -17.29
N LEU A 67 -1.61 16.38 -16.20
CA LEU A 67 -2.90 15.73 -16.08
C LEU A 67 -3.87 16.18 -17.18
N MET A 68 -3.95 17.49 -17.44
CA MET A 68 -4.83 18.09 -18.44
C MET A 68 -4.36 17.78 -19.86
N GLU A 69 -3.10 18.10 -20.20
CA GLU A 69 -2.54 17.95 -21.55
C GLU A 69 -2.59 16.50 -22.04
N ARG A 70 -2.40 15.54 -21.13
CA ARG A 70 -2.40 14.12 -21.46
C ARG A 70 -3.76 13.45 -21.29
N GLY A 71 -4.78 14.19 -20.87
CA GLY A 71 -6.15 13.68 -20.68
C GLY A 71 -6.24 12.55 -19.65
N ILE A 72 -5.46 12.61 -18.57
CA ILE A 72 -5.38 11.55 -17.57
C ILE A 72 -6.60 11.60 -16.65
N ARG A 73 -7.25 10.45 -16.46
CA ARG A 73 -8.31 10.31 -15.45
C ARG A 73 -7.69 9.94 -14.10
N LEU A 74 -7.68 10.90 -13.17
CA LEU A 74 -7.30 10.67 -11.79
C LEU A 74 -8.54 10.25 -10.97
N ILE A 75 -8.42 9.17 -10.19
CA ILE A 75 -9.49 8.59 -9.39
C ILE A 75 -9.00 8.45 -7.95
N GLY A 76 -9.69 9.07 -7.00
CA GLY A 76 -9.56 8.73 -5.59
C GLY A 76 -10.35 7.45 -5.32
N ASN A 77 -9.67 6.33 -5.09
CA ASN A 77 -10.33 5.05 -4.82
C ASN A 77 -10.96 5.01 -3.43
N GLY A 78 -10.54 5.91 -2.53
CA GLY A 78 -10.99 5.97 -1.15
C GLY A 78 -10.50 4.78 -0.33
N GLN A 79 -11.11 4.60 0.84
CA GLN A 79 -10.89 3.40 1.66
C GLN A 79 -11.47 2.17 0.97
N ALA A 80 -10.78 1.03 1.09
CA ALA A 80 -11.19 -0.20 0.42
C ALA A 80 -12.62 -0.62 0.83
N PRO A 81 -13.58 -0.79 -0.11
CA PRO A 81 -14.95 -1.17 0.22
C PRO A 81 -15.01 -2.70 0.45
N VAL A 82 -14.49 -3.15 1.60
CA VAL A 82 -14.33 -4.58 1.93
C VAL A 82 -15.65 -5.35 1.75
N HIS A 83 -16.76 -4.84 2.28
CA HIS A 83 -18.07 -5.48 2.18
C HIS A 83 -18.57 -5.70 0.75
N LYS A 84 -18.08 -4.92 -0.23
CA LYS A 84 -18.45 -5.07 -1.63
C LYS A 84 -17.75 -6.26 -2.30
N TYR A 85 -16.54 -6.59 -1.86
CA TYR A 85 -15.67 -7.55 -2.54
C TYR A 85 -15.38 -8.83 -1.73
N TRP A 86 -15.59 -8.83 -0.41
CA TRP A 86 -15.11 -9.90 0.46
C TRP A 86 -15.70 -11.28 0.14
N GLU A 87 -17.00 -11.39 -0.21
CA GLU A 87 -17.62 -12.68 -0.50
C GLU A 87 -17.03 -13.31 -1.77
N GLU A 88 -16.84 -12.50 -2.81
CA GLU A 88 -16.25 -12.94 -4.07
C GLU A 88 -14.80 -13.37 -3.88
N LEU A 89 -14.00 -12.55 -3.18
CA LEU A 89 -12.60 -12.86 -2.88
C LEU A 89 -12.48 -14.12 -2.02
N LEU A 90 -13.35 -14.31 -1.03
CA LEU A 90 -13.37 -15.51 -0.21
C LEU A 90 -13.68 -16.75 -1.04
N GLN A 91 -14.66 -16.68 -1.95
CA GLN A 91 -14.97 -17.79 -2.85
C GLN A 91 -13.79 -18.13 -3.78
N GLN A 92 -13.06 -17.13 -4.28
CA GLN A 92 -11.85 -17.35 -5.09
C GLN A 92 -10.75 -18.04 -4.26
N ILE A 93 -10.57 -17.66 -2.99
CA ILE A 93 -9.64 -18.33 -2.08
C ILE A 93 -10.04 -19.78 -1.86
N GLN A 94 -11.33 -20.05 -1.60
CA GLN A 94 -11.83 -21.40 -1.37
C GLN A 94 -11.73 -22.30 -2.60
N LYS A 95 -11.86 -21.74 -3.81
CA LYS A 95 -11.67 -22.46 -5.07
C LYS A 95 -10.20 -22.68 -5.42
N GLY A 96 -9.28 -21.97 -4.77
CA GLY A 96 -7.86 -21.99 -5.08
C GLY A 96 -7.46 -21.06 -6.24
N ASP A 97 -8.37 -20.19 -6.70
CA ASP A 97 -8.09 -19.19 -7.74
C ASP A 97 -7.17 -18.06 -7.20
N LEU A 98 -7.20 -17.84 -5.88
CA LEU A 98 -6.39 -16.84 -5.19
C LEU A 98 -5.70 -17.45 -3.97
N ASP A 99 -4.37 -17.47 -3.98
CA ASP A 99 -3.58 -17.91 -2.83
C ASP A 99 -3.13 -16.70 -1.99
N PRO A 100 -3.68 -16.48 -0.78
CA PRO A 100 -3.27 -15.37 0.08
C PRO A 100 -1.89 -15.59 0.73
N LEU A 101 -1.38 -16.83 0.77
CA LEU A 101 -0.11 -17.15 1.41
C LEU A 101 1.07 -16.55 0.67
N GLN A 102 0.93 -16.23 -0.62
CA GLN A 102 1.98 -15.57 -1.42
C GLN A 102 2.45 -14.24 -0.82
N MET A 103 1.57 -13.52 -0.11
CA MET A 103 1.91 -12.24 0.51
C MET A 103 2.45 -12.42 1.94
N LEU A 104 2.18 -13.56 2.58
CA LEU A 104 2.46 -13.79 3.98
C LEU A 104 3.93 -14.12 4.18
N SER A 105 4.70 -13.17 4.72
CA SER A 105 6.14 -13.33 4.90
C SER A 105 6.52 -14.00 6.23
N HIS A 106 5.84 -13.66 7.33
CA HIS A 106 6.22 -14.10 8.67
C HIS A 106 4.99 -14.52 9.49
N ARG A 107 5.21 -15.47 10.39
CA ARG A 107 4.28 -15.86 11.44
C ARG A 107 4.97 -15.67 12.77
N VAL A 108 4.40 -14.86 13.67
CA VAL A 108 5.04 -14.45 14.93
C VAL A 108 4.09 -14.64 16.09
N ARG A 109 4.62 -14.70 17.31
CA ARG A 109 3.82 -14.72 18.52
C ARG A 109 3.32 -13.32 18.88
N VAL A 110 2.12 -13.24 19.46
CA VAL A 110 1.57 -11.98 19.98
C VAL A 110 2.47 -11.34 21.05
N GLU A 111 3.21 -12.15 21.80
CA GLU A 111 4.14 -11.69 22.83
C GLU A 111 5.37 -10.96 22.28
N ASP A 112 5.73 -11.21 21.00
CA ASP A 112 6.90 -10.62 20.35
C ASP A 112 6.54 -9.37 19.52
N LEU A 113 5.29 -8.91 19.61
CA LEU A 113 4.75 -7.90 18.70
C LEU A 113 5.49 -6.56 18.81
N ASP A 114 5.95 -6.19 20.01
CA ASP A 114 6.78 -5.00 20.26
C ASP A 114 8.07 -5.01 19.44
N LYS A 115 8.83 -6.11 19.49
CA LYS A 115 10.06 -6.32 18.72
C LYS A 115 9.78 -6.32 17.22
N VAL A 116 8.68 -6.97 16.82
CA VAL A 116 8.25 -7.06 15.42
C VAL A 116 7.99 -5.67 14.84
N TYR A 117 7.33 -4.77 15.59
CA TYR A 117 7.12 -3.39 15.14
C TYR A 117 8.44 -2.64 14.90
N TYR A 118 9.40 -2.73 15.83
CA TYR A 118 10.71 -2.10 15.66
C TYR A 118 11.50 -2.66 14.47
N LYS A 119 11.44 -3.99 14.27
CA LYS A 119 12.10 -4.65 13.12
C LYS A 119 11.43 -4.27 11.80
N PHE A 120 10.10 -4.21 11.77
CA PHE A 120 9.33 -3.82 10.58
C PHE A 120 9.64 -2.38 10.16
N GLU A 121 9.71 -1.45 11.12
CA GLU A 121 10.11 -0.06 10.87
C GLU A 121 11.53 0.04 10.31
N LYS A 122 12.48 -0.72 10.88
CA LYS A 122 13.87 -0.79 10.42
C LYS A 122 14.06 -1.57 9.11
N LYS A 123 12.99 -2.13 8.53
CA LYS A 123 13.00 -2.97 7.33
C LYS A 123 13.95 -4.18 7.46
N GLU A 124 14.06 -4.72 8.66
CA GLU A 124 14.85 -5.93 8.93
C GLU A 124 14.12 -7.19 8.45
N ASP A 125 14.88 -8.27 8.27
CA ASP A 125 14.37 -9.62 7.98
C ASP A 125 13.48 -9.74 6.72
N ALA A 126 13.54 -8.74 5.82
CA ALA A 126 12.71 -8.66 4.61
C ALA A 126 11.21 -8.84 4.90
N MET A 127 10.75 -8.37 6.06
CA MET A 127 9.37 -8.51 6.51
C MET A 127 8.41 -7.67 5.63
N GLN A 128 7.33 -8.30 5.14
CA GLN A 128 6.33 -7.65 4.28
C GLN A 128 4.93 -7.72 4.89
N LYS A 129 4.47 -8.91 5.23
CA LYS A 129 3.19 -9.17 5.89
C LYS A 129 3.39 -10.19 7.01
N VAL A 130 2.85 -9.88 8.18
CA VAL A 130 2.99 -10.68 9.38
C VAL A 130 1.64 -11.22 9.81
N PHE A 131 1.57 -12.52 10.07
CA PHE A 131 0.47 -13.15 10.81
C PHE A 131 0.84 -13.23 12.28
N VAL A 132 -0.01 -12.67 13.14
CA VAL A 132 0.18 -12.72 14.58
C VAL A 132 -0.59 -13.92 15.14
N GLU A 133 0.15 -14.89 15.65
CA GLU A 133 -0.37 -16.06 16.33
C GLU A 133 -0.77 -15.72 17.76
N THR A 134 -2.01 -16.08 18.10
CA THR A 134 -2.58 -15.94 19.44
C THR A 134 -2.93 -17.32 19.99
N LYS A 135 -3.26 -17.40 21.28
CA LYS A 135 -3.75 -18.64 21.91
C LYS A 135 -5.02 -19.24 21.28
N PHE A 136 -5.75 -18.47 20.47
CA PHE A 136 -6.97 -18.91 19.78
C PHE A 136 -6.75 -19.18 18.28
N SER A 137 -5.52 -18.99 17.80
CA SER A 137 -5.19 -19.23 16.39
C SER A 137 -5.16 -20.72 16.10
N LEU A 138 -5.62 -21.10 14.90
CA LEU A 138 -5.47 -22.46 14.40
C LEU A 138 -3.98 -22.80 14.16
N PRO A 139 -3.62 -24.09 14.17
CA PRO A 139 -2.30 -24.55 13.75
C PRO A 139 -1.92 -24.04 12.36
N ALA A 140 -0.62 -23.95 12.09
CA ALA A 140 -0.11 -23.59 10.76
C ALA A 140 -0.65 -24.54 9.69
N CYS A 141 -1.22 -23.95 8.63
CA CYS A 141 -1.64 -24.70 7.45
C CYS A 141 -0.42 -24.96 6.54
N PRO A 142 -0.47 -25.99 5.67
CA PRO A 142 0.57 -26.22 4.68
C PRO A 142 0.84 -24.98 3.83
N GLY A 143 2.11 -24.65 3.63
CA GLY A 143 2.54 -23.47 2.86
C GLY A 143 2.63 -22.17 3.65
N SER A 144 2.09 -22.11 4.88
CA SER A 144 2.28 -20.93 5.74
C SER A 144 3.70 -20.87 6.33
N PRO A 145 4.24 -19.65 6.57
CA PRO A 145 5.55 -19.50 7.19
C PRO A 145 5.63 -20.19 8.56
N ALA A 146 6.81 -20.74 8.86
CA ALA A 146 7.10 -21.26 10.19
C ALA A 146 7.05 -20.15 11.25
N LEU A 147 6.72 -20.53 12.49
CA LEU A 147 6.71 -19.60 13.61
C LEU A 147 8.13 -19.06 13.84
N THR A 148 8.27 -17.75 13.73
CA THR A 148 9.49 -17.00 14.03
C THR A 148 9.35 -16.39 15.42
N THR A 149 10.37 -16.56 16.25
CA THR A 149 10.43 -16.04 17.62
C THR A 149 11.53 -14.99 17.70
N TYR A 150 11.23 -13.86 18.33
CA TYR A 150 12.14 -12.71 18.46
C TYR A 150 12.53 -12.43 19.91
#